data_AF-A0A925RQN1-F1
#
_entry.id   AF-A0A925RQN1-F1
#
_cell.length_a   1.000
_cell.length_b   1.000
_cell.length_c   1.000
_cell.angle_alpha   90.00
_cell.angle_beta   90.00
_cell.angle_gamma   90.00
#
_symmetry.space_group_name_H-M   'P 1'
#
loop_
_entity.id
_entity.type
_entity.pdbx_description
1 polymer ?
#
loop_
_entity_poly.entity_id
_entity_poly.type
_entity_poly.pdbx_seq_one_letter_code
_entity_poly.pdbx_strand_id
1 'polypeptide(L)'
;MTERVDLQEFVGAFVVEAAELVTAANQSLLEIEAGNTEGTLRPKAVRDLFRALHTIKGLAGMVGVEAIVEIAHGLETLIRTADRAGGMLGRAAVEVSLQGVRAIGDRVRAVA
;
A
#
# COMPACT_ATOMS: atom_id res chain seq x y z
N MET A 1 11.22 7.79 -35.17
CA MET A 1 12.14 7.89 -34.03
C MET A 1 11.40 7.30 -32.85
N THR A 2 11.52 6.00 -32.63
CA THR A 2 10.86 5.33 -31.50
C THR A 2 11.67 5.69 -30.27
N GLU A 3 11.10 6.51 -29.38
CA GLU A 3 11.68 6.75 -28.06
C GLU A 3 11.93 5.38 -27.41
N ARG A 4 13.19 5.07 -27.14
CA ARG A 4 13.51 3.96 -26.25
C ARG A 4 13.13 4.42 -24.86
N VAL A 5 12.00 3.95 -24.36
CA VAL A 5 11.63 4.10 -22.95
C VAL A 5 12.80 3.60 -22.11
N ASP A 6 13.39 4.50 -21.32
CA ASP A 6 14.47 4.14 -20.41
C ASP A 6 13.88 3.45 -19.18
N LEU A 7 14.21 2.17 -19.02
CA LEU A 7 13.77 1.39 -17.87
C LEU A 7 14.24 2.03 -16.55
N GLN A 8 15.40 2.70 -16.54
CA GLN A 8 15.89 3.37 -15.34
C GLN A 8 15.05 4.60 -14.97
N GLU A 9 14.55 5.36 -15.95
CA GLU A 9 13.64 6.48 -15.69
C GLU A 9 12.32 5.97 -15.09
N PHE A 10 11.80 4.87 -15.63
CA PHE A 10 10.57 4.25 -15.14
C PHE A 10 10.73 3.69 -13.72
N VAL A 11 11.87 3.07 -13.41
CA VAL A 11 12.21 2.59 -12.06
C VAL A 11 12.38 3.76 -11.10
N GLY A 12 13.04 4.85 -11.51
CA GLY A 12 13.19 6.05 -10.68
C GLY A 12 11.85 6.70 -10.33
N ALA A 13 10.98 6.87 -11.32
CA ALA A 13 9.61 7.37 -11.11
C ALA A 13 8.80 6.44 -10.19
N PHE A 14 8.92 5.12 -10.38
CA PHE A 14 8.31 4.14 -9.49
C PHE A 14 8.76 4.30 -8.04
N VAL A 15 10.06 4.42 -7.77
CA VAL A 15 10.59 4.53 -6.41
C VAL A 15 10.01 5.74 -5.70
N VAL A 16 9.96 6.89 -6.37
CA VAL A 16 9.41 8.14 -5.81
C VAL A 16 7.92 7.98 -5.50
N GLU A 17 7.12 7.56 -6.48
CA GLU A 17 5.67 7.42 -6.33
C GLU A 17 5.32 6.36 -5.26
N ALA A 18 6.02 5.22 -5.26
CA ALA A 18 5.79 4.17 -4.29
C ALA A 18 6.12 4.62 -2.85
N ALA A 19 7.15 5.46 -2.66
CA ALA A 19 7.48 6.01 -1.35
C ALA A 19 6.37 6.95 -0.82
N GLU A 20 5.78 7.77 -1.69
CA GLU A 20 4.64 8.62 -1.33
C GLU A 20 3.41 7.79 -0.97
N LEU A 21 3.11 6.76 -1.77
CA LEU A 21 1.99 5.84 -1.51
C LEU A 21 2.18 5.03 -0.21
N VAL A 22 3.41 4.60 0.10
CA VAL A 22 3.72 3.94 1.39
C VAL A 22 3.48 4.90 2.55
N THR A 23 3.83 6.17 2.40
CA THR A 23 3.55 7.20 3.41
C THR A 23 2.05 7.39 3.61
N ALA A 24 1.28 7.49 2.52
CA ALA A 24 -0.19 7.60 2.56
C ALA A 24 -0.86 6.36 3.17
N ALA A 25 -0.35 5.16 2.89
CA ALA A 25 -0.83 3.92 3.47
C ALA A 25 -0.59 3.87 4.99
N ASN A 26 0.59 4.28 5.45
CA ASN A 26 0.89 4.39 6.88
C ASN A 26 -0.03 5.39 7.59
N GLN A 27 -0.26 6.56 6.99
CA GLN A 27 -1.18 7.56 7.55
C GLN A 27 -2.60 7.01 7.69
N SER A 28 -3.09 6.30 6.67
CA SER A 28 -4.41 5.65 6.72
C SER A 28 -4.49 4.60 7.85
N LEU A 29 -3.42 3.82 8.06
CA LEU A 29 -3.35 2.83 9.14
C LEU A 29 -3.35 3.48 10.53
N LEU A 30 -2.65 4.60 10.70
CA LEU A 30 -2.66 5.37 11.96
C LEU A 30 -4.07 5.92 12.26
N GLU A 31 -4.78 6.43 11.25
CA GLU A 31 -6.15 6.90 11.43
C GLU A 31 -7.08 5.76 11.87
N ILE A 32 -6.95 4.58 11.26
CA ILE A 32 -7.73 3.38 11.62
C ILE A 32 -7.40 2.94 13.05
N GLU A 33 -6.13 2.96 13.44
CA GLU A 33 -5.70 2.62 14.80
C GLU A 33 -6.24 3.59 15.86
N ALA A 34 -6.23 4.89 15.56
CA ALA A 34 -6.86 5.91 16.41
C ALA A 34 -8.37 5.65 16.55
N GLY A 35 -9.06 5.38 15.44
CA GLY A 35 -10.48 4.98 15.46
C GLY A 35 -10.74 3.76 16.34
N ASN A 36 -9.92 2.71 16.23
CA ASN A 36 -10.01 1.52 17.07
C ASN A 36 -9.83 1.82 18.57
N THR A 37 -9.01 2.82 18.91
CA THR A 37 -8.82 3.27 20.30
C THR A 37 -10.01 4.06 20.82
N GLU A 38 -10.62 4.87 19.96
CA GLU A 38 -11.81 5.68 20.25
C GLU A 38 -13.13 4.88 20.18
N GLY A 39 -13.09 3.62 19.72
CA GLY A 39 -14.29 2.83 19.47
C GLY A 39 -15.12 3.29 18.26
N THR A 40 -14.46 3.94 17.29
CA THR A 40 -15.10 4.47 16.07
C THR A 40 -14.48 3.88 14.80
N LEU A 41 -15.29 3.71 13.75
CA LEU A 41 -14.80 3.20 12.46
C LEU A 41 -14.25 4.34 11.58
N ARG A 42 -13.31 3.99 10.70
CA ARG A 42 -12.68 4.91 9.72
C ARG A 42 -12.82 4.37 8.29
N PRO A 43 -14.05 4.23 7.75
CA PRO A 43 -14.27 3.62 6.44
C PRO A 43 -13.59 4.38 5.29
N LYS A 44 -13.43 5.70 5.41
CA LYS A 44 -12.66 6.49 4.43
C LYS A 44 -11.18 6.07 4.41
N ALA A 45 -10.54 6.01 5.57
CA ALA A 45 -9.14 5.60 5.70
C ALA A 45 -8.91 4.17 5.17
N VAL A 46 -9.86 3.24 5.42
CA VAL A 46 -9.80 1.88 4.85
C VAL A 46 -9.81 1.89 3.32
N ARG A 47 -10.66 2.72 2.68
CA ARG A 47 -10.69 2.86 1.21
C ARG A 47 -9.43 3.52 0.67
N ASP A 48 -8.91 4.52 1.36
CA ASP A 48 -7.69 5.22 0.93
C ASP A 48 -6.48 4.28 1.01
N LEU A 49 -6.38 3.47 2.08
CA LEU A 49 -5.40 2.40 2.21
C LEU A 49 -5.51 1.38 1.06
N PHE A 50 -6.73 0.93 0.74
CA PHE A 50 -6.93 0.01 -0.39
C PHE A 50 -6.41 0.59 -1.70
N ARG A 51 -6.73 1.87 -1.99
CA ARG A 51 -6.29 2.55 -3.21
C ARG A 51 -4.78 2.69 -3.27
N ALA A 52 -4.13 3.07 -2.16
CA ALA A 52 -2.68 3.16 -2.11
C ALA A 52 -2.01 1.82 -2.43
N LEU A 53 -2.48 0.73 -1.81
CA LEU A 53 -1.99 -0.62 -2.06
C LEU A 53 -2.24 -1.08 -3.51
N HIS A 54 -3.41 -0.75 -4.06
CA HIS A 54 -3.75 -1.06 -5.45
C HIS A 54 -2.80 -0.41 -6.44
N THR A 55 -2.51 0.89 -6.24
CA THR A 55 -1.58 1.63 -7.09
C THR A 55 -0.15 1.09 -6.94
N ILE A 56 0.32 0.85 -5.71
CA ILE A 56 1.64 0.24 -5.45
C ILE A 56 1.80 -1.08 -6.20
N LYS A 57 0.79 -1.97 -6.13
CA LYS A 57 0.80 -3.26 -6.83
C LYS A 57 0.93 -3.07 -8.34
N GLY A 58 0.13 -2.16 -8.90
CA GLY A 58 0.16 -1.85 -10.34
C GLY A 58 1.54 -1.37 -10.79
N LEU A 59 2.10 -0.38 -10.08
CA LEU A 59 3.42 0.15 -10.41
C LEU A 59 4.51 -0.91 -10.25
N ALA A 60 4.50 -1.68 -9.17
CA ALA A 60 5.43 -2.77 -8.94
C ALA A 60 5.37 -3.85 -10.04
N GLY A 61 4.18 -4.16 -10.54
CA GLY A 61 4.00 -5.06 -11.68
C GLY A 61 4.58 -4.50 -12.98
N MET A 62 4.48 -3.19 -13.19
CA MET A 62 5.06 -2.54 -14.37
C MET A 62 6.60 -2.52 -14.35
N VAL A 63 7.23 -2.38 -13.18
CA VAL A 63 8.70 -2.45 -13.02
C VAL A 63 9.23 -3.86 -12.78
N GLY A 64 8.36 -4.87 -12.66
CA GLY A 64 8.76 -6.27 -12.45
C GLY A 64 9.22 -6.63 -11.03
N VAL A 65 8.80 -5.88 -10.01
CA VAL A 65 9.15 -6.15 -8.60
C VAL A 65 8.09 -7.06 -7.95
N GLU A 66 8.15 -8.34 -8.31
CA GLU A 66 7.13 -9.35 -7.93
C GLU A 66 6.92 -9.46 -6.41
N ALA A 67 7.99 -9.32 -5.62
CA ALA A 67 7.90 -9.40 -4.16
C ALA A 67 6.99 -8.30 -3.56
N ILE A 68 6.89 -7.12 -4.19
CA ILE A 68 5.98 -6.06 -3.76
C ILE A 68 4.54 -6.38 -4.21
N VAL A 69 4.38 -6.92 -5.43
CA VAL A 69 3.07 -7.33 -5.98
C VAL A 69 2.38 -8.31 -5.03
N GLU A 70 3.08 -9.35 -4.59
CA GLU A 70 2.54 -10.39 -3.72
C GLU A 70 2.10 -9.84 -2.35
N ILE A 71 2.92 -9.00 -1.72
CA ILE A 71 2.57 -8.37 -0.43
C ILE A 71 1.35 -7.46 -0.61
N ALA A 72 1.38 -6.58 -1.61
CA ALA A 72 0.29 -5.63 -1.86
C ALA A 72 -1.03 -6.35 -2.17
N HIS A 73 -1.00 -7.45 -2.92
CA HIS A 73 -2.18 -8.24 -3.22
C HIS A 73 -2.77 -8.93 -1.98
N GLY A 74 -1.93 -9.48 -1.11
CA GLY A 74 -2.37 -10.04 0.17
C GLY A 74 -3.06 -9.00 1.04
N LEU A 75 -2.45 -7.81 1.17
CA LEU A 75 -3.04 -6.70 1.90
C LEU A 75 -4.34 -6.20 1.27
N GLU A 76 -4.39 -6.02 -0.05
CA GLU A 76 -5.62 -5.63 -0.77
C GLU A 76 -6.80 -6.54 -0.43
N THR A 77 -6.56 -7.86 -0.35
CA THR A 77 -7.62 -8.84 -0.05
C THR A 77 -8.16 -8.66 1.36
N LEU A 78 -7.27 -8.43 2.33
CA LEU A 78 -7.64 -8.13 3.71
C LEU A 78 -8.43 -6.81 3.80
N ILE A 79 -7.90 -5.73 3.20
CA ILE A 79 -8.53 -4.40 3.28
C ILE A 79 -9.85 -4.35 2.52
N ARG A 80 -9.98 -5.03 1.38
CA ARG A 80 -11.25 -5.15 0.64
C ARG A 80 -12.33 -5.85 1.46
N THR A 81 -11.95 -6.84 2.26
CA THR A 81 -12.88 -7.50 3.18
C THR A 81 -13.35 -6.54 4.27
N ALA A 82 -12.44 -5.75 4.84
CA ALA A 82 -12.77 -4.71 5.81
C ALA A 82 -13.68 -3.61 5.25
N ASP A 83 -13.42 -3.13 4.03
CA ASP A 83 -14.26 -2.11 3.36
C ASP A 83 -15.69 -2.63 3.16
N ARG A 84 -15.84 -3.87 2.69
CA ARG A 84 -17.17 -4.53 2.57
C ARG A 84 -17.87 -4.71 3.91
N ALA A 85 -17.12 -4.82 5.01
CA ALA A 85 -17.63 -4.87 6.37
C ALA A 85 -17.83 -3.47 7.00
N GLY A 86 -17.92 -2.41 6.20
CA GLY A 86 -18.16 -1.04 6.69
C GLY A 86 -16.93 -0.35 7.26
N GLY A 87 -15.72 -0.80 6.89
CA GLY A 87 -14.46 -0.27 7.40
C GLY A 87 -13.99 -0.92 8.70
N MET A 88 -14.52 -2.09 9.05
CA MET A 88 -14.12 -2.82 10.24
C MET A 88 -12.79 -3.54 10.01
N LEU A 89 -11.71 -2.93 10.49
CA LEU A 89 -10.36 -3.51 10.48
C LEU A 89 -9.84 -3.60 11.92
N GLY A 90 -9.91 -4.79 12.51
CA GLY A 90 -9.51 -5.02 13.90
C GLY A 90 -8.01 -4.83 14.13
N ARG A 91 -7.60 -4.62 15.40
CA ARG A 91 -6.21 -4.31 15.78
C ARG A 91 -5.17 -5.29 15.21
N ALA A 92 -5.43 -6.59 15.26
CA ALA A 92 -4.51 -7.59 14.71
C ALA A 92 -4.32 -7.44 13.19
N ALA A 93 -5.39 -7.10 12.46
CA ALA A 93 -5.33 -6.86 11.02
C ALA A 93 -4.62 -5.54 10.69
N VAL A 94 -4.76 -4.51 11.54
CA VAL A 94 -3.98 -3.26 11.45
C VAL A 94 -2.49 -3.55 11.62
N GLU A 95 -2.09 -4.32 12.64
CA GLU A 95 -0.69 -4.66 12.88
C GLU A 95 -0.06 -5.43 11.70
N VAL A 96 -0.76 -6.45 11.19
CA VAL A 96 -0.31 -7.19 9.99
C VAL A 96 -0.19 -6.25 8.79
N SER A 97 -1.12 -5.30 8.64
CA SER A 97 -1.10 -4.33 7.54
C SER A 97 0.08 -3.36 7.66
N LEU A 98 0.39 -2.90 8.87
CA LEU A 98 1.57 -2.08 9.16
C LEU A 98 2.87 -2.84 8.84
N GLN A 99 2.97 -4.11 9.19
CA GLN A 99 4.12 -4.95 8.84
C GLN A 99 4.26 -5.12 7.33
N GLY A 100 3.16 -5.37 6.62
CA GLY A 100 3.18 -5.49 5.16
C GLY A 100 3.56 -4.17 4.46
N VAL A 101 3.02 -3.03 4.88
CA VAL A 101 3.37 -1.71 4.33
C VAL A 101 4.84 -1.37 4.61
N ARG A 102 5.36 -1.69 5.80
CA ARG A 102 6.82 -1.57 6.08
C ARG A 102 7.65 -2.43 5.15
N ALA A 103 7.28 -3.69 4.97
CA ALA A 103 7.99 -4.63 4.09
C ALA A 103 7.99 -4.19 2.62
N ILE A 104 6.93 -3.54 2.15
CA ILE A 104 6.88 -2.87 0.85
C ILE A 104 7.88 -1.70 0.81
N GLY A 105 7.83 -0.80 1.80
CA GLY A 105 8.73 0.35 1.86
C GLY A 105 10.22 -0.03 1.89
N ASP A 106 10.58 -1.10 2.59
CA ASP A 106 11.95 -1.64 2.61
C ASP A 106 12.39 -2.11 1.22
N ARG A 107 11.49 -2.76 0.47
CA ARG A 107 11.77 -3.24 -0.89
C ARG A 107 11.85 -2.11 -1.89
N VAL A 108 11.00 -1.08 -1.78
CA VAL A 108 11.08 0.13 -2.62
C VAL A 108 12.46 0.79 -2.47
N ARG A 109 12.96 0.92 -1.23
CA ARG A 109 14.31 1.46 -0.98
C ARG A 109 15.43 0.59 -1.52
N ALA A 110 15.24 -0.72 -1.59
CA ALA A 110 16.24 -1.64 -2.12
C ALA A 110 16.30 -1.67 -3.67
N VAL A 111 15.29 -1.11 -4.34
CA VAL A 111 15.23 -0.97 -5.81
C VAL A 111 15.84 0.34 -6.29
N ALA A 112 15.92 1.34 -5.40
CA ALA A 112 16.55 2.65 -5.63
C ALA A 112 18.08 2.54 -5.67
#